data_AF-A0A3N2RCE5-F1
#
_entry.id   AF-A0A3N2RCE5-F1
#
_cell.length_a   1.000
_cell.length_b   1.000
_cell.length_c   1.000
_cell.angle_alpha   90.00
_cell.angle_beta   90.00
_cell.angle_gamma   90.00
#
_symmetry.space_group_name_H-M   'P 1'
#
loop_
_entity.id
_entity.type
_entity.pdbx_description
1 polymer ?
#
loop_
_entity_poly.entity_id
_entity_poly.type
_entity_poly.pdbx_seq_one_letter_code
_entity_poly.pdbx_strand_id
1 'polypeptide(L)'
;MVAAAALAFASAAPADPAVADALLQQAGDTHQFAVSALGAGATMQQQGQTQAARIQYEETYHIAAALHGELDELNAANQDTLARGLYQDRAALERAIALGATAQSQIRSYVLPPIAGLVGDPDRIALYQQAQQGLIRVARTLSELRVALDAS
;
A
#
# COMPACT_ATOMS: atom_id res chain seq x y z
N MET A 1 -22.22 -36.32 -25.44
CA MET A 1 -20.84 -35.79 -25.41
C MET A 1 -20.64 -34.86 -26.60
N VAL A 2 -19.67 -33.94 -26.52
CA VAL A 2 -19.46 -32.69 -27.30
C VAL A 2 -20.08 -31.50 -26.55
N ALA A 3 -19.34 -30.89 -25.60
CA ALA A 3 -18.34 -29.81 -25.77
C ALA A 3 -19.04 -28.44 -25.74
N ALA A 4 -18.51 -27.36 -25.19
CA ALA A 4 -17.38 -27.08 -24.31
C ALA A 4 -17.70 -25.71 -23.67
N ALA A 5 -17.04 -25.42 -22.57
CA ALA A 5 -17.18 -24.23 -21.75
C ALA A 5 -17.20 -22.91 -22.56
N ALA A 6 -18.18 -22.06 -22.24
CA ALA A 6 -18.12 -20.62 -22.49
C ALA A 6 -18.57 -19.89 -21.23
N LEU A 7 -17.89 -20.16 -20.11
CA LEU A 7 -17.83 -19.25 -18.97
C LEU A 7 -16.58 -18.41 -19.16
N ALA A 8 -16.72 -17.35 -19.96
CA ALA A 8 -15.76 -16.26 -20.00
C ALA A 8 -15.89 -15.49 -18.68
N PHE A 9 -15.17 -15.96 -17.66
CA PHE A 9 -14.91 -15.19 -16.46
C PHE A 9 -13.89 -14.09 -16.78
N ALA A 10 -14.15 -12.92 -16.21
CA ALA A 10 -13.28 -11.76 -16.14
C ALA A 10 -12.84 -11.20 -17.49
N SER A 11 -13.48 -10.11 -17.90
CA SER A 11 -12.79 -9.07 -18.64
C SER A 11 -11.49 -8.76 -17.91
N ALA A 12 -10.37 -9.29 -18.39
CA ALA A 12 -9.07 -8.72 -18.10
C ALA A 12 -9.20 -7.25 -18.47
N ALA A 13 -9.16 -6.37 -17.46
CA ALA A 13 -8.97 -4.95 -17.72
C ALA A 13 -7.78 -4.83 -18.70
N PRO A 14 -7.84 -3.93 -19.68
CA PRO A 14 -6.67 -3.70 -20.50
C PRO A 14 -5.49 -3.43 -19.55
N ALA A 15 -4.34 -4.04 -19.85
CA ALA A 15 -3.08 -3.62 -19.27
C ALA A 15 -2.86 -2.20 -19.81
N ASP A 16 -3.42 -1.26 -19.07
CA ASP A 16 -3.54 0.14 -19.41
C ASP A 16 -2.69 0.86 -18.37
N PRO A 17 -1.66 1.60 -18.80
CA PRO A 17 -0.91 2.48 -17.92
C PRO A 17 -1.82 3.33 -17.03
N ALA A 18 -3.01 3.71 -17.52
CA ALA A 18 -4.00 4.45 -16.74
C ALA A 18 -4.55 3.67 -15.53
N VAL A 19 -4.65 2.34 -15.60
CA VAL A 19 -5.10 1.49 -14.47
C VAL A 19 -4.00 1.41 -13.42
N ALA A 20 -2.75 1.16 -13.82
CA ALA A 20 -1.62 1.13 -12.89
C ALA A 20 -1.41 2.51 -12.24
N ASP A 21 -1.57 3.59 -13.01
CA ASP A 21 -1.48 4.97 -12.51
C ASP A 21 -2.58 5.30 -11.51
N ALA A 22 -3.82 4.91 -11.78
CA ALA A 22 -4.94 5.10 -10.88
C ALA A 22 -4.76 4.33 -9.57
N LEU A 23 -4.33 3.06 -9.65
CA LEU A 23 -4.03 2.25 -8.47
C LEU A 23 -2.87 2.83 -7.65
N LEU A 24 -1.81 3.31 -8.31
CA LEU A 24 -0.70 3.95 -7.62
C LEU A 24 -1.10 5.29 -7.00
N GLN A 25 -1.98 6.06 -7.66
CA GLN A 25 -2.50 7.30 -7.09
C GLN A 25 -3.33 7.01 -5.85
N GLN A 26 -4.25 6.04 -5.93
CA GLN A 26 -5.04 5.59 -4.79
C GLN A 26 -4.15 5.13 -3.63
N ALA A 27 -3.13 4.30 -3.90
CA ALA A 27 -2.16 3.88 -2.89
C ALA A 27 -1.40 5.08 -2.26
N GLY A 28 -1.10 6.11 -3.05
CA GLY A 28 -0.51 7.35 -2.56
C GLY A 28 -1.44 8.10 -1.60
N ASP A 29 -2.72 8.22 -1.94
CA ASP A 29 -3.73 8.88 -1.11
C ASP A 29 -3.99 8.10 0.19
N THR A 30 -4.15 6.78 0.10
CA THR A 30 -4.32 5.89 1.26
C THR A 30 -3.11 5.95 2.19
N HIS A 31 -1.89 6.03 1.65
CA HIS A 31 -0.68 6.25 2.44
C HIS A 31 -0.75 7.57 3.22
N GLN A 32 -1.15 8.68 2.57
CA GLN A 32 -1.29 9.96 3.26
C GLN A 32 -2.33 9.90 4.39
N PHE A 33 -3.46 9.22 4.17
CA PHE A 33 -4.46 9.02 5.22
C PHE A 33 -3.90 8.23 6.41
N ALA A 34 -3.09 7.19 6.16
CA ALA A 34 -2.44 6.46 7.25
C ALA A 34 -1.49 7.36 8.05
N VAL A 35 -0.71 8.22 7.38
CA VAL A 35 0.18 9.18 8.07
C VAL A 35 -0.62 10.17 8.92
N SER A 36 -1.72 10.70 8.38
CA SER A 36 -2.58 11.64 9.09
C SER A 36 -3.25 11.01 10.31
N ALA A 37 -3.80 9.80 10.17
CA ALA A 37 -4.44 9.07 11.27
C ALA A 37 -3.44 8.74 12.39
N LEU A 38 -2.22 8.31 12.04
CA LEU A 38 -1.16 8.03 13.01
C LEU A 38 -0.81 9.29 13.82
N GLY A 39 -0.68 10.44 13.14
CA GLY A 39 -0.41 11.73 13.77
C GLY A 39 -1.56 12.22 14.66
N ALA A 40 -2.80 11.98 14.26
CA ALA A 40 -3.98 12.28 15.07
C ALA A 40 -4.00 11.45 16.37
N GLY A 41 -3.70 10.15 16.28
CA GLY A 41 -3.58 9.27 17.45
C GLY A 41 -2.51 9.75 18.42
N ALA A 42 -1.33 10.14 17.93
CA ALA A 42 -0.27 10.70 18.76
C ALA A 42 -0.67 12.02 19.42
N THR A 43 -1.39 12.88 18.71
CA THR A 43 -1.90 14.15 19.27
C THR A 43 -2.90 13.91 20.40
N MET A 44 -3.84 12.97 20.22
CA MET A 44 -4.80 12.59 21.25
C MET A 44 -4.10 11.98 22.47
N GLN A 45 -3.09 11.15 22.24
CA GLN A 45 -2.29 10.54 23.31
C GLN A 45 -1.58 11.61 24.15
N GLN A 46 -0.95 12.60 23.51
CA GLN A 46 -0.29 13.72 24.21
C GLN A 46 -1.27 14.57 25.04
N GLN A 47 -2.54 14.63 24.65
CA GLN A 47 -3.60 15.31 25.40
C GLN A 47 -4.19 14.46 26.54
N GLY A 48 -3.67 13.25 26.78
CA GLY A 48 -4.20 12.30 27.76
C GLY A 48 -5.49 11.62 27.33
N GLN A 49 -5.88 11.72 26.06
CA GLN A 49 -7.10 11.13 25.51
C GLN A 49 -6.83 9.70 25.02
N THR A 50 -6.43 8.81 25.93
CA THR A 50 -5.97 7.45 25.59
C THR A 50 -6.98 6.65 24.77
N GLN A 51 -8.27 6.71 25.10
CA GLN A 51 -9.30 5.99 24.35
C GLN A 51 -9.46 6.53 22.91
N ALA A 52 -9.39 7.85 22.73
CA ALA A 52 -9.48 8.47 21.41
C ALA A 52 -8.24 8.16 20.58
N ALA A 53 -7.05 8.19 21.20
CA ALA A 53 -5.79 7.78 20.57
C ALA A 53 -5.85 6.32 20.07
N ARG A 54 -6.38 5.41 20.89
CA ARG A 54 -6.57 4.01 20.51
C ARG A 54 -7.42 3.86 19.26
N ILE A 55 -8.55 4.57 19.18
CA ILE A 55 -9.43 4.55 18.00
C ILE A 55 -8.68 5.03 16.76
N GLN A 56 -7.87 6.10 16.88
CA GLN A 56 -7.09 6.59 15.75
C GLN A 56 -5.98 5.61 15.33
N TYR A 57 -5.35 4.91 16.26
CA TYR A 57 -4.38 3.88 15.91
C TYR A 57 -5.03 2.66 15.27
N GLU A 58 -6.26 2.31 15.67
CA GLU A 58 -7.04 1.24 15.02
C GLU A 58 -7.42 1.64 13.59
N GLU A 59 -7.88 2.87 13.38
CA GLU A 59 -8.13 3.43 12.06
C GLU A 59 -6.85 3.42 11.19
N THR A 60 -5.73 3.87 11.76
CA THR A 60 -4.43 3.83 11.07
C THR A 60 -4.07 2.40 10.63
N TYR A 61 -4.35 1.40 11.47
CA TYR A 61 -4.09 0.00 11.15
C TYR A 61 -4.93 -0.45 9.95
N HIS A 62 -6.22 -0.12 9.95
CA HIS A 62 -7.12 -0.48 8.85
C HIS A 62 -6.71 0.20 7.54
N ILE A 63 -6.35 1.48 7.57
CA ILE A 63 -5.88 2.20 6.38
C ILE A 63 -4.56 1.59 5.87
N ALA A 64 -3.61 1.29 6.75
CA ALA A 64 -2.35 0.65 6.35
C ALA A 64 -2.56 -0.76 5.78
N ALA A 65 -3.56 -1.50 6.27
CA ALA A 65 -3.93 -2.81 5.71
C ALA A 65 -4.60 -2.67 4.34
N ALA A 66 -5.44 -1.65 4.13
CA ALA A 66 -6.01 -1.33 2.83
C ALA A 66 -4.91 -0.97 1.81
N LEU A 67 -3.94 -0.13 2.20
CA LEU A 67 -2.78 0.21 1.37
C LEU A 67 -2.01 -1.03 0.92
N HIS A 68 -1.83 -2.01 1.80
CA HIS A 68 -1.18 -3.27 1.43
C HIS A 68 -1.97 -4.03 0.34
N GLY A 69 -3.31 -4.02 0.42
CA GLY A 69 -4.19 -4.63 -0.58
C GLY A 69 -4.14 -3.90 -1.92
N GLU A 70 -4.19 -2.56 -1.91
CA GLU A 70 -4.09 -1.74 -3.12
C GLU A 70 -2.76 -1.97 -3.87
N LEU A 71 -1.66 -2.15 -3.13
CA LEU A 71 -0.37 -2.50 -3.72
C LEU A 71 -0.33 -3.93 -4.29
N ASP A 72 -1.18 -4.83 -3.78
CA ASP A 72 -1.33 -6.19 -4.32
C ASP A 72 -2.02 -6.14 -5.68
N GLU A 73 -3.09 -5.36 -5.76
CA GLU A 73 -3.82 -5.10 -7.00
C GLU A 73 -2.93 -4.42 -8.05
N LEU A 74 -2.14 -3.42 -7.65
CA LEU A 74 -1.16 -2.77 -8.53
C LEU A 74 -0.11 -3.76 -9.05
N ASN A 75 0.43 -4.62 -8.18
CA ASN A 75 1.40 -5.63 -8.58
C ASN A 75 0.78 -6.64 -9.56
N ALA A 76 -0.45 -7.07 -9.33
CA ALA A 76 -1.17 -7.96 -10.23
C ALA A 76 -1.39 -7.32 -11.61
N ALA A 77 -1.80 -6.04 -11.64
CA ALA A 77 -1.94 -5.28 -12.88
C ALA A 77 -0.62 -5.17 -13.65
N ASN A 78 0.48 -4.84 -12.96
CA ASN A 78 1.81 -4.73 -13.58
C ASN A 78 2.31 -6.09 -14.10
N GLN A 79 2.02 -7.19 -13.40
CA GLN A 79 2.35 -8.53 -13.88
C GLN A 79 1.56 -8.93 -15.12
N ASP A 80 0.27 -8.57 -15.22
CA ASP A 80 -0.53 -8.77 -16.44
C ASP A 80 0.06 -7.98 -17.61
N THR A 81 0.43 -6.71 -17.39
CA THR A 81 1.12 -5.85 -18.37
C THR A 81 2.41 -6.51 -18.87
N LEU A 82 3.22 -7.05 -17.96
CA LEU A 82 4.47 -7.74 -18.28
C LEU A 82 4.21 -9.01 -19.10
N ALA A 83 3.24 -9.83 -18.69
CA ALA A 83 2.90 -11.08 -19.35
C ALA A 83 2.35 -10.88 -20.78
N ARG A 84 1.65 -9.76 -21.00
CA ARG A 84 1.06 -9.39 -22.29
C ARG A 84 2.02 -8.62 -23.20
N GLY A 85 3.20 -8.22 -22.71
CA GLY A 85 4.18 -7.46 -23.48
C GLY A 85 3.77 -6.00 -23.72
N LEU A 86 2.93 -5.43 -22.86
CA LEU A 86 2.33 -4.10 -23.03
C LEU A 86 3.14 -3.01 -22.31
N TYR A 87 4.42 -2.94 -22.60
CA TYR A 87 5.37 -2.01 -21.98
C TYR A 87 6.26 -1.35 -23.04
N GLN A 88 6.70 -0.13 -22.77
CA GLN A 88 7.75 0.59 -23.48
C GLN A 88 9.13 0.11 -23.01
N ASP A 89 9.35 0.02 -21.70
CA ASP A 89 10.58 -0.47 -21.08
C ASP A 89 10.29 -1.60 -20.09
N ARG A 90 10.68 -2.80 -20.49
CA ARG A 90 10.54 -4.01 -19.68
C ARG A 90 11.27 -3.90 -18.33
N ALA A 91 12.48 -3.34 -18.32
CA ALA A 91 13.29 -3.27 -17.12
C ALA A 91 12.68 -2.29 -16.11
N ALA A 92 12.06 -1.21 -16.59
CA ALA A 92 11.31 -0.29 -15.76
C ALA A 92 10.06 -0.96 -15.15
N LEU A 93 9.32 -1.76 -15.92
CA LEU A 93 8.16 -2.51 -15.40
C LEU A 93 8.57 -3.56 -14.36
N GLU A 94 9.61 -4.35 -14.63
CA GLU A 94 10.13 -5.35 -13.69
C GLU A 94 10.62 -4.67 -12.38
N ARG A 95 11.22 -3.49 -12.50
CA ARG A 95 11.59 -2.66 -11.34
C ARG A 95 10.36 -2.17 -10.58
N ALA A 96 9.32 -1.72 -11.26
CA ALA A 96 8.06 -1.30 -10.63
C ALA A 96 7.44 -2.45 -9.82
N ILE A 97 7.36 -3.65 -10.38
CA ILE A 97 6.87 -4.85 -9.67
C ILE A 97 7.71 -5.13 -8.41
N ALA A 98 9.04 -5.06 -8.51
CA ALA A 98 9.93 -5.27 -7.36
C ALA A 98 9.75 -4.20 -6.26
N LEU A 99 9.52 -2.95 -6.65
CA LEU A 99 9.26 -1.84 -5.72
C LEU A 99 7.89 -1.98 -5.05
N GLY A 100 6.84 -2.36 -5.78
CA GLY A 100 5.53 -2.65 -5.21
C GLY A 100 5.60 -3.76 -4.15
N ALA A 101 6.26 -4.88 -4.47
CA ALA A 101 6.49 -5.97 -3.50
C ALA A 101 7.32 -5.51 -2.28
N THR A 102 8.29 -4.62 -2.49
CA THR A 102 9.09 -4.03 -1.40
C THR A 102 8.20 -3.17 -0.49
N ALA A 103 7.34 -2.33 -1.04
CA ALA A 103 6.42 -1.50 -0.26
C ALA A 103 5.46 -2.36 0.57
N GLN A 104 4.87 -3.42 -0.01
CA GLN A 104 4.03 -4.37 0.73
C GLN A 104 4.78 -5.01 1.90
N SER A 105 6.00 -5.51 1.65
CA SER A 105 6.85 -6.11 2.69
C SER A 105 7.15 -5.12 3.81
N GLN A 106 7.42 -3.85 3.48
CA GLN A 106 7.65 -2.80 4.46
C GLN A 106 6.40 -2.52 5.30
N ILE A 107 5.20 -2.46 4.69
CA ILE A 107 3.95 -2.26 5.42
C ILE A 107 3.74 -3.41 6.41
N ARG A 108 3.87 -4.65 5.93
CA ARG A 108 3.69 -5.86 6.75
C ARG A 108 4.68 -5.96 7.91
N SER A 109 5.93 -5.55 7.68
CA SER A 109 7.02 -5.78 8.64
C SER A 109 7.25 -4.59 9.59
N TYR A 110 7.00 -3.37 9.13
CA TYR A 110 7.41 -2.15 9.83
C TYR A 110 6.29 -1.16 10.10
N VAL A 111 5.09 -1.35 9.54
CA VAL A 111 3.95 -0.44 9.76
C VAL A 111 2.88 -1.13 10.58
N LEU A 112 2.35 -2.26 10.12
CA LEU A 112 1.24 -2.95 10.79
C LEU A 112 1.58 -3.42 12.22
N PRO A 113 2.74 -4.07 12.49
CA PRO A 113 3.04 -4.56 13.84
C PRO A 113 3.15 -3.45 14.91
N PRO A 114 3.90 -2.35 14.69
CA PRO A 114 3.97 -1.29 15.71
C PRO A 114 2.63 -0.58 15.91
N ILE A 115 1.82 -0.38 14.85
CA ILE A 115 0.49 0.21 15.01
C ILE A 115 -0.42 -0.72 15.83
N ALA A 116 -0.43 -2.02 15.55
CA ALA A 116 -1.19 -2.98 16.37
C ALA A 116 -0.75 -2.95 17.85
N GLY A 117 0.54 -2.75 18.10
CA GLY A 117 1.05 -2.56 19.45
C GLY A 117 0.57 -1.26 20.11
N LEU A 118 0.43 -0.16 19.35
CA LEU A 118 -0.14 1.11 19.83
C LEU A 118 -1.64 1.01 20.10
N VAL A 119 -2.38 0.20 19.34
CA VAL A 119 -3.78 -0.11 19.67
C VAL A 119 -3.83 -0.81 21.03
N GLY A 120 -2.94 -1.77 21.27
CA GLY A 120 -2.82 -2.44 22.57
C GLY A 120 -2.49 -1.47 23.71
N ASP A 121 -1.47 -0.64 23.51
CA ASP A 121 -0.88 0.25 24.50
C ASP A 121 -0.42 1.58 23.84
N PRO A 122 -1.30 2.61 23.83
CA PRO A 122 -1.04 3.90 23.18
C PRO A 122 0.16 4.67 23.71
N ASP A 123 0.62 4.37 24.93
CA ASP A 123 1.68 5.12 25.61
C ASP A 123 3.09 4.66 25.22
N ARG A 124 3.20 3.64 24.37
CA ARG A 124 4.49 3.15 23.85
C ARG A 124 5.04 4.02 22.73
N ILE A 125 5.65 5.14 23.12
CA ILE A 125 6.30 6.11 22.21
C ILE A 125 7.25 5.44 21.20
N ALA A 126 7.99 4.40 21.61
CA ALA A 126 8.89 3.67 20.73
C ALA A 126 8.15 3.01 19.54
N LEU A 127 6.92 2.52 19.75
CA LEU A 127 6.11 1.94 18.67
C LEU A 127 5.62 3.01 17.71
N TYR A 128 5.25 4.20 18.20
CA TYR A 128 4.91 5.33 17.34
C TYR A 128 6.07 5.71 16.42
N GLN A 129 7.28 5.82 16.97
CA GLN A 129 8.48 6.12 16.17
C GLN A 129 8.75 5.02 15.12
N GLN A 130 8.56 3.74 15.48
CA GLN A 130 8.71 2.63 14.54
C GLN A 130 7.68 2.70 13.40
N ALA A 131 6.39 2.90 13.72
CA ALA A 131 5.33 3.04 12.72
C ALA A 131 5.59 4.23 11.78
N GLN A 132 5.98 5.38 12.34
CA GLN A 132 6.32 6.57 11.57
C GLN A 132 7.49 6.31 10.62
N GLN A 133 8.56 5.67 11.09
CA GLN A 133 9.69 5.29 10.24
C GLN A 133 9.29 4.29 9.16
N GLY A 134 8.40 3.34 9.47
CA GLY A 134 7.82 2.42 8.49
C GLY A 134 7.09 3.17 7.38
N LEU A 135 6.20 4.10 7.73
CA LEU A 135 5.46 4.91 6.74
C LEU A 135 6.37 5.79 5.89
N ILE A 136 7.45 6.34 6.46
CA ILE A 136 8.46 7.12 5.70
C ILE A 136 9.17 6.24 4.65
N ARG A 137 9.52 4.99 5.01
CA ARG A 137 10.13 4.05 4.06
C ARG A 137 9.16 3.74 2.92
N VAL A 138 7.89 3.49 3.24
CA VAL A 138 6.84 3.22 2.26
C VAL A 138 6.68 4.40 1.29
N ALA A 139 6.60 5.64 1.81
CA ALA A 139 6.51 6.84 0.96
C ALA A 139 7.66 6.95 -0.05
N ARG A 140 8.89 6.66 0.38
CA ARG A 140 10.05 6.64 -0.52
C ARG A 140 9.88 5.59 -1.62
N THR A 141 9.50 4.37 -1.24
CA THR A 141 9.31 3.29 -2.20
C THR A 141 8.15 3.56 -3.17
N LEU A 142 7.04 4.18 -2.71
CA LEU A 142 5.95 4.61 -3.60
C LEU A 142 6.40 5.69 -4.59
N SER A 143 7.27 6.60 -4.17
CA SER A 143 7.84 7.62 -5.05
C SER A 143 8.75 7.00 -6.12
N GLU A 144 9.60 6.05 -5.73
CA GLU A 144 10.43 5.28 -6.67
C GLU A 144 9.59 4.43 -7.62
N LEU A 145 8.49 3.86 -7.12
CA LEU A 145 7.53 3.08 -7.90
C LEU A 145 6.86 3.93 -8.98
N ARG A 146 6.44 5.16 -8.65
CA ARG A 146 5.91 6.12 -9.64
C ARG A 146 6.90 6.36 -10.77
N VAL A 147 8.14 6.69 -10.42
CA VAL A 147 9.19 6.94 -11.42
C VAL A 147 9.43 5.71 -12.32
N ALA A 148 9.34 4.50 -11.76
CA ALA A 148 9.49 3.28 -12.54
C ALA A 148 8.30 3.01 -13.47
N LEU A 149 7.06 3.27 -13.03
CA LEU A 149 5.87 3.12 -13.87
C LEU A 149 5.79 4.17 -14.98
N ASP A 150 6.18 5.41 -14.71
CA ASP A 150 6.21 6.47 -15.72
C ASP A 150 7.20 6.16 -16.86
N ALA A 151 8.19 5.27 -16.59
CA ALA A 151 9.19 4.84 -17.55
C ALA A 151 8.88 3.48 -18.21
N SER A 152 7.88 2.73 -17.72
CA SER A 152 7.55 1.37 -18.15
C SER A 152 6.64 1.31 -19.37
#